data_AF-A0AAW6K1E6-F1
#
_entry.id   AF-A0AAW6K1E6-F1
#
_cell.length_a   1.000
_cell.length_b   1.000
_cell.length_c   1.000
_cell.angle_alpha   90.00
_cell.angle_beta   90.00
_cell.angle_gamma   90.00
#
_symmetry.space_group_name_H-M   'P 1'
#
loop_
_entity.id
_entity.type
_entity.pdbx_description
1 polymer ?
#
loop_
_entity_poly.entity_id
_entity_poly.type
_entity_poly.pdbx_seq_one_letter_code
_entity_poly.pdbx_strand_id
1 'polypeptide(L)' 'MTAGQVIEYSRLVSRREELRQFPEEEGAVAELKLIEERIKELGFE' A
#
# COMPACT_ATOMS: atom_id res chain seq x y z
N MET A 1 -17.23 -5.65 -0.37
CA MET A 1 -16.35 -4.52 -0.71
C MET A 1 -17.14 -3.22 -0.52
N THR A 2 -16.73 -2.35 0.40
CA THR A 2 -17.40 -1.06 0.67
C THR A 2 -16.72 0.07 -0.10
N ALA A 3 -17.44 1.19 -0.34
CA ALA A 3 -16.85 2.37 -0.95
C ALA A 3 -15.63 2.91 -0.16
N GLY A 4 -15.65 2.78 1.18
CA GLY A 4 -14.51 3.12 2.03
C GLY A 4 -13.28 2.27 1.76
N GLN A 5 -13.45 0.95 1.63
CA GLN A 5 -12.35 0.02 1.31
C GLN A 5 -11.74 0.30 -0.07
N VAL A 6 -12.55 0.67 -1.06
CA VAL A 6 -12.05 1.03 -2.40
C VAL A 6 -11.23 2.32 -2.35
N ILE A 7 -11.70 3.34 -1.63
CA ILE A 7 -10.96 4.61 -1.47
C ILE A 7 -9.62 4.38 -0.76
N GLU A 8 -9.64 3.55 0.30
CA GLU A 8 -8.43 3.20 1.04
C GLU A 8 -7.44 2.44 0.16
N TYR A 9 -7.90 1.41 -0.57
CA TYR A 9 -7.09 0.64 -1.50
C TYR A 9 -6.42 1.54 -2.55
N SER A 10 -7.16 2.45 -3.17
CA SER A 10 -6.58 3.39 -4.15
C SER A 10 -5.46 4.25 -3.56
N ARG A 11 -5.61 4.73 -2.32
CA ARG A 11 -4.55 5.51 -1.63
C ARG A 11 -3.31 4.67 -1.37
N LEU A 12 -3.50 3.43 -0.91
CA LEU A 12 -2.42 2.49 -0.63
C LEU A 12 -1.65 2.13 -1.91
N VAL A 13 -2.34 1.92 -3.03
CA VAL A 13 -1.72 1.64 -4.33
C VAL A 13 -0.87 2.83 -4.80
N SER A 14 -1.40 4.05 -4.74
CA SER A 14 -0.63 5.24 -5.10
C SER A 14 0.62 5.41 -4.24
N ARG A 15 0.50 5.23 -2.91
CA ARG A 15 1.65 5.32 -2.02
C ARG A 15 2.69 4.23 -2.31
N ARG A 16 2.26 3.00 -2.60
CA ARG A 16 3.15 1.91 -3.00
C ARG A 16 3.94 2.24 -4.26
N GLU A 17 3.31 2.88 -5.25
CA GLU A 17 3.99 3.30 -6.48
C GLU A 17 5.04 4.40 -6.23
N GLU A 18 4.75 5.37 -5.34
CA GLU A 18 5.72 6.37 -4.90
C GLU A 18 6.94 5.72 -4.24
N LEU A 19 6.71 4.81 -3.27
CA LEU A 19 7.79 4.16 -2.52
C LEU A 19 8.68 3.28 -3.40
N ARG A 20 8.13 2.68 -4.45
CA ARG A 20 8.92 1.91 -5.43
C ARG A 20 9.92 2.75 -6.21
N GLN A 21 9.77 4.08 -6.22
CA GLN A 21 10.75 4.99 -6.83
C GLN A 21 12.00 5.18 -5.94
N PHE A 22 11.91 4.82 -4.65
CA PHE A 22 12.99 4.97 -3.67
C PHE A 22 13.34 3.62 -2.99
N PRO A 23 13.78 2.60 -3.76
CA PRO A 23 13.99 1.25 -3.24
C PRO A 23 15.15 1.12 -2.24
N GLU A 24 16.03 2.12 -2.19
CA GLU A 24 17.20 2.15 -1.29
C GLU A 24 16.89 2.75 0.09
N GLU A 25 15.72 3.37 0.27
CA GLU A 25 15.32 3.92 1.56
C GLU A 25 14.77 2.81 2.47
N GLU A 26 15.46 2.57 3.60
CA GLU A 26 15.05 1.58 4.60
C GLU A 26 13.61 1.82 5.10
N GLY A 27 13.21 3.09 5.22
CA GLY A 27 11.84 3.49 5.54
C GLY A 27 10.82 3.11 4.46
N ALA A 28 11.20 3.20 3.18
CA ALA A 28 10.33 2.81 2.07
C ALA A 28 10.07 1.30 2.06
N VAL A 29 11.08 0.48 2.35
CA VAL A 29 10.94 -0.98 2.45
C VAL A 29 10.00 -1.37 3.59
N ALA A 30 10.13 -0.72 4.75
CA ALA A 30 9.25 -0.96 5.90
C ALA A 30 7.80 -0.56 5.59
N GLU A 31 7.59 0.61 4.99
CA GLU A 31 6.26 1.11 4.64
C GLU A 31 5.59 0.26 3.55
N LEU A 32 6.36 -0.21 2.55
CA LEU A 32 5.86 -1.13 1.52
C LEU A 32 5.29 -2.41 2.11
N LYS A 33 5.95 -3.01 3.11
CA LYS A 33 5.44 -4.23 3.78
C LYS A 33 4.11 -3.98 4.48
N LEU A 34 3.99 -2.85 5.20
CA LEU A 34 2.75 -2.48 5.89
C LEU A 34 1.60 -2.24 4.89
N ILE A 35 1.90 -1.60 3.76
CA ILE A 35 0.92 -1.40 2.68
C ILE A 35 0.45 -2.75 2.10
N GLU A 36 1.36 -3.68 1.85
CA GLU A 36 1.02 -5.02 1.34
C GLU A 36 0.17 -5.82 2.32
N GLU A 37 0.48 -5.77 3.63
CA GLU A 37 -0.35 -6.39 4.67
C GLU A 37 -1.74 -5.76 4.71
N ARG A 38 -1.82 -4.43 4.66
CA ARG A 38 -3.10 -3.72 4.70
C ARG A 38 -3.98 -3.99 3.47
N ILE A 39 -3.38 -4.10 2.29
CA ILE A 39 -4.08 -4.48 1.05
C ILE A 39 -4.72 -5.88 1.20
N LYS A 40 -3.99 -6.84 1.78
CA LYS A 40 -4.51 -8.18 2.07
C LYS A 40 -5.65 -8.16 3.10
N GLU A 41 -5.54 -7.36 4.17
CA GLU A 41 -6.61 -7.20 5.17
C GLU A 41 -7.90 -6.63 4.56
N LEU A 42 -7.78 -5.78 3.54
CA LEU A 42 -8.91 -5.24 2.81
C LEU A 42 -9.56 -6.26 1.84
N GLY A 43 -8.95 -7.44 1.67
CA GLY A 43 -9.40 -8.50 0.78
C GLY A 43 -9.04 -8.29 -0.69
N PHE A 44 -8.03 -7.45 -0.97
CA PHE A 44 -7.45 -7.28 -2.30
C PHE A 44 -6.16 -8.10 -2.39
N GLU A 45 -6.01 -8.89 -3.46
CA GLU A 45 -4.83 -9.73 -3.73
C GLU A 45 -4.12 -9.26 -5.01
#